data_AF-A0A932WGT4-F1
#
_entry.id   AF-A0A932WGT4-F1
#
_cell.length_a   1.000
_cell.length_b   1.000
_cell.length_c   1.000
_cell.angle_alpha   90.00
_cell.angle_beta   90.00
_cell.angle_gamma   90.00
#
_symmetry.space_group_name_H-M   'P 1'
#
loop_
_entity.id
_entity.type
_entity.pdbx_description
1 polymer ?
#
loop_
_entity_poly.entity_id
_entity_poly.type
_entity_poly.pdbx_seq_one_letter_code
_entity_poly.pdbx_strand_id
1 'polypeptide(L)'
;MTNQEIVRRLLDGGSLRTFMIPDDAMASNRPEHIETYDLPHVIINGDSFWGKSETAHLFHAVGSEGRGEVAFAYSNIGPIFCSFNPFTRGARLMSKKRYKRHEWIVRDQFRLVWDSEKEGSIDEIKREIESGSKFKIAMLDSEGVWNLHPVDLPMYYPEEGVFEFKTVSDQYPTFFRYPKQTEELLQRYPDFFSHRPEEDEPGFIRLNECQRFYSFYSVRSGGDYYNFFDIPRKTVQRYQRLKVFADTFQDRSQNDRI
;
A
#
# COMPACT_ATOMS: atom_id res chain seq x y z
N MET A 1 16.46 10.21 0.95
CA MET A 1 15.25 10.62 1.70
C MET A 1 15.23 9.84 3.00
N THR A 2 14.99 10.48 4.15
CA THR A 2 14.85 9.75 5.42
C THR A 2 13.50 9.03 5.47
N ASN A 3 13.36 8.03 6.33
CA ASN A 3 12.07 7.33 6.53
C ASN A 3 10.97 8.30 6.95
N GLN A 4 11.28 9.25 7.84
CA GLN A 4 10.36 10.30 8.29
C GLN A 4 9.88 11.19 7.14
N GLU A 5 10.79 11.58 6.24
CA GLU A 5 10.43 12.40 5.09
C GLU A 5 9.55 11.62 4.10
N ILE A 6 9.78 10.32 3.92
CA ILE A 6 8.89 9.47 3.12
C ILE A 6 7.50 9.43 3.74
N VAL A 7 7.39 9.08 5.03
CA VAL A 7 6.12 8.98 5.75
C VAL A 7 5.35 10.30 5.66
N ARG A 8 6.02 11.43 5.95
CA ARG A 8 5.42 12.76 5.84
C ARG A 8 4.84 13.02 4.45
N ARG A 9 5.63 12.80 3.39
CA ARG A 9 5.17 13.01 2.02
C ARG A 9 4.01 12.10 1.63
N LEU A 10 3.99 10.86 2.11
CA LEU A 10 2.86 9.94 1.88
C LEU A 10 1.58 10.44 2.57
N LEU A 11 1.70 10.91 3.82
CA LEU A 11 0.59 11.51 4.57
C LEU A 11 0.15 12.89 4.03
N ASP A 12 0.92 13.48 3.13
CA ASP A 12 0.62 14.72 2.41
C ASP A 12 0.10 14.44 0.97
N GLY A 13 -0.21 13.18 0.65
CA GLY A 13 -0.81 12.81 -0.64
C GLY A 13 0.17 12.23 -1.66
N GLY A 14 1.42 11.99 -1.29
CA GLY A 14 2.40 11.30 -2.13
C GLY A 14 2.01 9.85 -2.45
N SER A 15 2.27 9.41 -3.67
CA SER A 15 2.13 8.02 -4.12
C SER A 15 3.48 7.30 -4.00
N LEU A 16 3.47 6.10 -3.42
CA LEU A 16 4.68 5.31 -3.20
C LEU A 16 4.96 4.37 -4.37
N ARG A 17 6.23 4.33 -4.78
CA ARG A 17 6.78 3.32 -5.68
C ARG A 17 8.09 2.78 -5.14
N THR A 18 8.44 1.59 -5.56
CA THR A 18 9.83 1.12 -5.47
C THR A 18 10.47 1.12 -6.86
N PHE A 19 11.74 1.52 -6.92
CA PHE A 19 12.63 1.34 -8.06
C PHE A 19 13.70 0.34 -7.66
N MET A 20 13.94 -0.64 -8.53
CA MET A 20 14.83 -1.76 -8.23
C MET A 20 15.68 -2.11 -9.44
N ILE A 21 16.91 -2.50 -9.14
CA ILE A 21 17.76 -3.23 -10.07
C ILE A 21 18.15 -4.52 -9.34
N PRO A 22 17.63 -5.69 -9.76
CA PRO A 22 18.04 -6.99 -9.24
C PRO A 22 19.54 -7.21 -9.39
N ASP A 23 20.14 -7.92 -8.45
CA ASP A 23 21.56 -8.30 -8.50
C ASP A 23 21.76 -9.41 -9.54
N ASP A 24 22.47 -9.10 -10.61
CA ASP A 24 22.73 -9.99 -11.76
C ASP A 24 23.76 -11.08 -11.44
N ALA A 25 24.40 -11.03 -10.27
CA ALA A 25 25.14 -12.16 -9.74
C ALA A 25 24.24 -13.36 -9.44
N MET A 26 22.93 -13.15 -9.26
CA MET A 26 21.95 -14.23 -9.13
C MET A 26 21.44 -14.65 -10.52
N ALA A 27 21.56 -15.94 -10.87
CA ALA A 27 21.13 -16.44 -12.17
C ALA A 27 19.63 -16.15 -12.46
N SER A 28 18.77 -16.19 -11.45
CA SER A 28 17.33 -15.89 -11.58
C SER A 28 17.03 -14.44 -11.99
N ASN A 29 18.00 -13.53 -11.83
CA ASN A 29 17.85 -12.11 -12.10
C ASN A 29 18.42 -11.71 -13.46
N ARG A 30 18.91 -12.67 -14.26
CA ARG A 30 19.50 -12.40 -15.57
C ARG A 30 18.46 -12.46 -16.70
N PRO A 31 18.63 -11.64 -17.76
CA PRO A 31 19.61 -10.56 -17.88
C PRO A 31 19.29 -9.41 -16.90
N GLU A 32 20.27 -8.56 -16.62
CA GLU A 32 20.04 -7.35 -15.83
C GLU A 32 18.85 -6.56 -16.40
N HIS A 33 17.95 -6.16 -15.51
CA HIS A 33 16.74 -5.44 -15.86
C HIS A 33 16.42 -4.44 -14.75
N ILE A 34 15.57 -3.48 -15.09
CA ILE A 34 15.09 -2.46 -14.17
C ILE A 34 13.63 -2.74 -13.89
N GLU A 35 13.25 -2.72 -12.62
CA GLU A 35 11.88 -2.94 -12.18
C GLU A 35 11.35 -1.73 -11.43
N THR A 36 10.06 -1.46 -11.60
CA THR A 36 9.32 -0.51 -10.76
C THR A 36 7.97 -1.08 -10.41
N TYR A 37 7.54 -0.90 -9.17
CA TYR A 37 6.20 -1.26 -8.73
C TYR A 37 5.48 -0.06 -8.13
N ASP A 38 4.23 0.13 -8.54
CA ASP A 38 3.28 0.98 -7.82
C ASP A 38 2.84 0.27 -6.54
N LEU A 39 2.85 1.01 -5.43
CA LEU A 39 2.48 0.50 -4.10
C LEU A 39 1.28 1.30 -3.55
N PRO A 40 0.08 1.13 -4.12
CA PRO A 40 -1.08 1.95 -3.81
C PRO A 40 -1.61 1.75 -2.39
N HIS A 41 -1.36 0.58 -1.78
CA HIS A 41 -1.74 0.33 -0.40
C HIS A 41 -0.53 0.56 0.50
N VAL A 42 -0.57 1.59 1.34
CA VAL A 42 0.48 1.87 2.32
C VAL A 42 -0.08 1.86 3.73
N ILE A 43 0.59 1.11 4.61
CA ILE A 43 0.23 0.96 6.02
C ILE A 43 1.40 1.56 6.81
N ILE A 44 1.11 2.53 7.67
CA ILE A 44 2.14 3.27 8.43
C ILE A 44 1.83 3.20 9.92
N ASN A 45 2.84 2.89 10.73
CA ASN A 45 2.80 2.90 12.19
C ASN A 45 4.08 3.55 12.73
N GLY A 46 3.95 4.80 13.21
CA GLY A 46 5.11 5.65 13.50
C GLY A 46 5.92 5.96 12.23
N ASP A 47 7.23 5.75 12.29
CA ASP A 47 8.15 5.94 11.15
C ASP A 47 8.28 4.68 10.27
N SER A 48 7.58 3.60 10.63
CA SER A 48 7.63 2.31 9.96
C SER A 48 6.46 2.16 8.99
N PHE A 49 6.71 1.59 7.82
CA PHE A 49 5.67 1.35 6.82
C PHE A 49 5.88 0.08 6.00
N TRP A 50 4.76 -0.41 5.47
CA TRP A 50 4.69 -1.38 4.39
C TRP A 50 3.93 -0.78 3.21
N GLY A 51 4.51 -0.82 2.03
CA GLY A 51 3.84 -0.52 0.76
C GLY A 51 3.58 -1.81 -0.01
N LYS A 52 2.37 -2.00 -0.52
CA LYS A 52 1.93 -3.21 -1.22
C LYS A 52 1.35 -2.86 -2.59
N SER A 53 1.74 -3.62 -3.61
CA SER A 53 1.12 -3.59 -4.93
C SER A 53 -0.32 -4.08 -4.87
N GLU A 54 -1.11 -3.85 -5.91
CA GLU A 54 -2.37 -4.57 -6.07
C GLU A 54 -2.11 -6.07 -6.16
N THR A 55 -3.07 -6.89 -5.70
CA THR A 55 -3.06 -8.33 -5.94
C THR A 55 -3.46 -8.63 -7.38
N ALA A 56 -2.58 -8.29 -8.31
CA ALA A 56 -2.80 -8.43 -9.76
C ALA A 56 -1.61 -9.08 -10.49
N HIS A 57 -0.51 -9.37 -9.79
CA HIS A 57 0.65 -9.98 -10.44
C HIS A 57 0.41 -11.46 -10.63
N LEU A 58 0.22 -11.87 -11.89
CA LEU A 58 0.19 -13.26 -12.26
C LEU A 58 1.62 -13.83 -12.21
N PHE A 59 1.89 -14.73 -11.27
CA PHE A 59 3.14 -15.47 -11.27
C PHE A 59 3.08 -16.51 -12.39
N HIS A 60 3.59 -16.15 -13.57
CA HIS A 60 3.64 -17.03 -14.72
C HIS A 60 4.93 -16.81 -15.52
N ALA A 61 5.58 -17.90 -15.88
CA ALA A 61 6.61 -17.95 -16.91
C ALA A 61 6.14 -18.82 -18.07
N VAL A 62 6.63 -18.56 -19.28
CA VAL A 62 6.35 -19.43 -20.43
C VAL A 62 6.75 -20.87 -20.08
N GLY A 63 5.79 -21.80 -20.13
CA GLY A 63 5.99 -23.21 -19.77
C GLY A 63 5.73 -23.56 -18.30
N SER A 64 5.36 -22.61 -17.44
CA SER A 64 4.94 -22.89 -16.07
C SER A 64 3.43 -23.21 -16.00
N GLU A 65 3.06 -24.28 -15.30
CA GLU A 65 1.64 -24.63 -15.05
C GLU A 65 0.99 -23.77 -13.96
N GLY A 66 1.82 -23.09 -13.15
CA GLY A 66 1.38 -22.26 -12.04
C GLY A 66 0.55 -21.07 -12.51
N ARG A 67 -0.67 -20.95 -12.00
CA ARG A 67 -1.51 -19.76 -12.10
C ARG A 67 -1.81 -19.28 -10.69
N GLY A 68 -1.46 -18.04 -10.39
CA GLY A 68 -1.77 -17.45 -9.09
C GLY A 68 -1.45 -15.97 -9.08
N GLU A 69 -2.41 -15.18 -8.63
CA GLU A 69 -2.21 -13.77 -8.36
C GLU A 69 -1.46 -13.62 -7.05
N VAL A 70 -0.45 -12.77 -7.06
CA VAL A 70 0.30 -12.36 -5.89
C VAL A 70 0.37 -10.85 -5.86
N ALA A 71 0.58 -10.30 -4.68
CA ALA A 71 1.03 -8.94 -4.51
C ALA A 71 2.45 -8.94 -3.97
N PHE A 72 3.26 -7.98 -4.41
CA PHE A 72 4.55 -7.71 -3.79
C PHE A 72 4.41 -6.58 -2.80
N ALA A 73 5.07 -6.71 -1.66
CA ALA A 73 5.07 -5.72 -0.61
C ALA A 73 6.49 -5.47 -0.12
N TYR A 74 6.80 -4.22 0.15
CA TYR A 74 8.11 -3.76 0.56
C TYR A 74 7.97 -2.96 1.85
N SER A 75 8.90 -3.17 2.77
CA SER A 75 8.94 -2.45 4.04
C SER A 75 10.15 -1.55 4.15
N ASN A 76 10.08 -0.50 4.95
CA ASN A 76 11.29 0.20 5.43
C ASN A 76 11.87 -0.43 6.72
N ILE A 77 11.22 -1.46 7.28
CA ILE A 77 11.67 -2.17 8.48
C ILE A 77 12.69 -3.24 8.08
N GLY A 78 13.98 -2.94 8.19
CA GLY A 78 15.05 -3.89 7.85
C GLY A 78 15.08 -4.31 6.37
N PRO A 79 15.87 -5.33 6.01
CA PRO A 79 16.04 -5.76 4.62
C PRO A 79 14.97 -6.78 4.17
N ILE A 80 13.72 -6.64 4.60
CA ILE A 80 12.63 -7.57 4.25
C ILE A 80 11.68 -6.99 3.20
N PHE A 81 11.24 -7.85 2.29
CA PHE A 81 10.06 -7.65 1.46
C PHE A 81 9.36 -9.00 1.31
N CYS A 82 8.14 -9.03 0.80
CA CYS A 82 7.44 -10.29 0.61
C CYS A 82 6.54 -10.28 -0.62
N SER A 83 6.23 -11.49 -1.10
CA SER A 83 5.04 -11.71 -1.90
C SER A 83 3.95 -12.31 -1.03
N PHE A 84 2.72 -11.90 -1.24
CA PHE A 84 1.55 -12.39 -0.52
C PHE A 84 0.49 -12.85 -1.51
N ASN A 85 -0.07 -14.02 -1.26
CA ASN A 85 -1.20 -14.54 -2.01
C ASN A 85 -2.44 -14.59 -1.09
N PRO A 86 -3.46 -13.76 -1.33
CA PRO A 86 -4.61 -13.67 -0.43
C PRO A 86 -5.51 -14.90 -0.45
N PHE A 87 -5.47 -15.71 -1.51
CA PHE A 87 -6.28 -16.93 -1.65
C PHE A 87 -5.74 -18.09 -0.80
N THR A 88 -4.43 -18.28 -0.81
CA THR A 88 -3.73 -19.28 0.01
C THR A 88 -3.38 -18.76 1.39
N ARG A 89 -3.45 -17.43 1.60
CA ARG A 89 -2.98 -16.72 2.80
C ARG A 89 -1.48 -16.93 3.08
N GLY A 90 -0.74 -17.42 2.09
CA GLY A 90 0.69 -17.65 2.20
C GLY A 90 1.48 -16.39 1.88
N ALA A 91 2.59 -16.19 2.59
CA ALA A 91 3.59 -15.18 2.27
C ALA A 91 4.95 -15.83 2.01
N ARG A 92 5.71 -15.28 1.07
CA ARG A 92 7.13 -15.60 0.87
C ARG A 92 7.94 -14.38 1.31
N LEU A 93 8.62 -14.48 2.43
CA LEU A 93 9.53 -13.44 2.91
C LEU A 93 10.84 -13.53 2.15
N MET A 94 11.38 -12.39 1.76
CA MET A 94 12.53 -12.29 0.86
C MET A 94 13.47 -11.19 1.35
N SER A 95 14.76 -11.37 1.11
CA SER A 95 15.78 -10.38 1.47
C SER A 95 15.95 -9.34 0.37
N LYS A 96 15.82 -8.05 0.71
CA LYS A 96 16.11 -6.92 -0.19
C LYS A 96 17.56 -6.90 -0.68
N LYS A 97 18.46 -7.70 -0.08
CA LYS A 97 19.84 -7.89 -0.55
C LYS A 97 19.95 -8.62 -1.90
N ARG A 98 18.83 -9.12 -2.44
CA ARG A 98 18.73 -9.59 -3.83
C ARG A 98 18.76 -8.47 -4.86
N TYR A 99 18.61 -7.23 -4.44
CA TYR A 99 18.71 -6.06 -5.31
C TYR A 99 20.06 -5.40 -5.10
N LYS A 100 20.80 -5.16 -6.20
CA LYS A 100 21.99 -4.30 -6.14
C LYS A 100 21.62 -2.84 -5.87
N ARG A 101 20.38 -2.45 -6.20
CA ARG A 101 19.82 -1.13 -5.93
C ARG A 101 18.33 -1.23 -5.63
N HIS A 102 17.89 -0.64 -4.53
CA HIS A 102 16.48 -0.49 -4.18
C HIS A 102 16.24 0.92 -3.63
N GLU A 103 15.33 1.67 -4.23
CA GLU A 103 15.03 3.04 -3.87
C GLU A 103 13.53 3.29 -3.74
N TRP A 104 13.16 4.09 -2.73
CA TRP A 104 11.80 4.61 -2.60
C TRP A 104 11.62 5.83 -3.49
N ILE A 105 10.55 5.84 -4.27
CA ILE A 105 10.13 6.98 -5.06
C ILE A 105 8.77 7.44 -4.53
N VAL A 106 8.68 8.71 -4.12
CA VAL A 106 7.42 9.36 -3.75
C VAL A 106 7.06 10.39 -4.82
N ARG A 107 5.89 10.24 -5.43
CA ARG A 107 5.38 11.13 -6.49
C ARG A 107 4.16 11.91 -5.99
N ASP A 108 4.17 13.21 -6.19
CA ASP A 108 3.08 14.10 -5.77
C ASP A 108 2.00 14.10 -6.86
N GLN A 109 1.18 13.05 -6.89
CA GLN A 109 0.13 12.84 -7.90
C GLN A 109 -1.27 13.21 -7.40
N PHE A 110 -1.40 13.47 -6.10
CA PHE A 110 -2.66 13.81 -5.48
C PHE A 110 -2.49 15.08 -4.65
N ARG A 111 -3.55 15.87 -4.59
CA ARG A 111 -3.65 17.07 -3.76
C ARG A 111 -4.70 16.86 -2.67
N LEU A 112 -4.46 17.46 -1.51
CA LEU A 112 -5.40 17.42 -0.40
C LEU A 112 -6.67 18.19 -0.78
N VAL A 113 -7.83 17.58 -0.61
CA VAL A 113 -9.15 18.18 -0.89
C VAL A 113 -10.05 18.23 0.33
N TRP A 114 -9.74 17.45 1.37
CA TRP A 114 -10.45 17.49 2.65
C TRP A 114 -9.59 16.89 3.77
N ASP A 115 -9.71 17.42 5.00
CA ASP A 115 -8.99 16.97 6.19
C ASP A 115 -9.93 17.10 7.40
N SER A 116 -10.12 16.03 8.17
CA SER A 116 -11.05 16.01 9.29
C SER A 116 -10.66 16.94 10.44
N GLU A 117 -9.39 17.36 10.50
CA GLU A 117 -8.90 18.32 11.51
C GLU A 117 -8.98 19.77 11.05
N LYS A 118 -9.41 20.03 9.82
CA LYS A 118 -9.56 21.38 9.27
C LYS A 118 -11.03 21.61 8.92
N GLU A 119 -11.48 22.85 8.97
CA GLU A 119 -12.76 23.23 8.38
C GLU A 119 -12.63 23.14 6.85
N GLY A 120 -12.78 21.91 6.32
CA GLY A 120 -12.80 21.63 4.89
C GLY A 120 -14.20 21.75 4.33
N SER A 121 -14.35 22.44 3.20
CA SER A 121 -15.64 22.50 2.50
C SER A 121 -15.92 21.16 1.81
N ILE A 122 -17.05 20.55 2.15
CA ILE A 122 -17.57 19.34 1.48
C ILE A 122 -17.89 19.62 0.00
N ASP A 123 -18.08 20.90 -0.38
CA ASP A 123 -18.31 21.29 -1.78
C ASP A 123 -17.12 20.93 -2.67
N GLU A 124 -15.89 20.93 -2.13
CA GLU A 124 -14.73 20.49 -2.91
C GLU A 124 -14.80 19.00 -3.24
N ILE A 125 -15.15 18.16 -2.27
CA ILE A 125 -15.37 16.73 -2.51
C ILE A 125 -16.46 16.51 -3.57
N LYS A 126 -17.58 17.23 -3.46
CA LYS A 126 -18.65 17.14 -4.44
C LYS A 126 -18.15 17.47 -5.86
N ARG A 127 -17.42 18.58 -6.03
CA ARG A 127 -16.85 18.97 -7.33
C ARG A 127 -15.93 17.91 -7.90
N GLU A 128 -15.05 17.33 -7.08
CA GLU A 128 -14.12 16.28 -7.53
C GLU A 128 -14.84 14.98 -7.94
N ILE A 129 -15.95 14.65 -7.29
CA ILE A 129 -16.79 13.51 -7.69
C ILE A 129 -17.46 13.80 -9.03
N GLU A 130 -18.02 15.01 -9.19
CA GLU A 130 -18.68 15.45 -10.44
C GLU A 130 -17.71 15.51 -11.63
N SER A 131 -16.41 15.80 -11.39
CA SER A 131 -15.37 15.77 -12.42
C SER A 131 -14.82 14.39 -12.73
N GLY A 132 -15.20 13.36 -11.96
CA GLY A 132 -14.69 12.00 -12.13
C GLY A 132 -13.22 11.84 -11.71
N SER A 133 -12.75 12.65 -10.76
CA SER A 133 -11.38 12.58 -10.23
C SER A 133 -11.12 11.23 -9.57
N LYS A 134 -9.85 10.78 -9.58
CA LYS A 134 -9.43 9.61 -8.79
C LYS A 134 -9.16 10.06 -7.36
N PHE A 135 -9.59 9.26 -6.39
CA PHE A 135 -9.37 9.56 -4.99
C PHE A 135 -8.47 8.53 -4.29
N LYS A 136 -7.81 9.00 -3.24
CA LYS A 136 -7.24 8.14 -2.20
C LYS A 136 -7.46 8.79 -0.84
N ILE A 137 -7.38 7.98 0.19
CA ILE A 137 -7.46 8.45 1.57
C ILE A 137 -6.16 8.18 2.32
N ALA A 138 -5.92 8.95 3.37
CA ALA A 138 -5.09 8.54 4.50
C ALA A 138 -6.00 8.57 5.73
N MET A 139 -6.23 7.42 6.35
CA MET A 139 -7.09 7.31 7.54
C MET A 139 -6.29 6.77 8.72
N LEU A 140 -6.22 7.53 9.82
CA LEU A 140 -5.69 7.08 11.09
C LEU A 140 -6.81 6.38 11.87
N ASP A 141 -6.71 5.07 11.99
CA ASP A 141 -7.72 4.27 12.68
C ASP A 141 -7.60 4.34 14.21
N SER A 142 -8.52 3.66 14.90
CA SER A 142 -8.59 3.59 16.36
C SER A 142 -7.35 2.94 17.01
N GLU A 143 -6.57 2.15 16.26
CA GLU A 143 -5.34 1.50 16.73
C GLU A 143 -4.09 2.38 16.54
N GLY A 144 -4.25 3.60 16.01
CA GLY A 144 -3.14 4.51 15.72
C GLY A 144 -2.34 4.10 14.47
N VAL A 145 -2.95 3.34 13.56
CA VAL A 145 -2.35 2.93 12.29
C VAL A 145 -2.92 3.77 11.16
N TRP A 146 -2.04 4.35 10.35
CA TRP A 146 -2.40 5.07 9.13
C TRP A 146 -2.60 4.08 7.98
N ASN A 147 -3.78 4.14 7.36
CA ASN A 147 -4.19 3.32 6.25
C ASN A 147 -4.37 4.21 5.01
N LEU A 148 -3.45 4.07 4.05
CA LEU A 148 -3.44 4.84 2.82
C LEU A 148 -3.85 3.93 1.67
N HIS A 149 -5.04 4.16 1.12
CA HIS A 149 -5.63 3.29 0.11
C HIS A 149 -6.34 4.10 -0.98
N PRO A 150 -6.34 3.61 -2.24
CA PRO A 150 -7.19 4.15 -3.27
C PRO A 150 -8.67 3.99 -2.91
N VAL A 151 -9.48 4.92 -3.38
CA VAL A 151 -10.94 4.86 -3.30
C VAL A 151 -11.46 4.17 -4.54
N ASP A 152 -12.31 3.17 -4.34
CA ASP A 152 -13.03 2.45 -5.39
C ASP A 152 -14.36 3.16 -5.72
N LEU A 153 -15.11 3.55 -4.69
CA LEU A 153 -16.43 4.17 -4.84
C LEU A 153 -16.54 5.43 -3.97
N PRO A 154 -16.40 6.63 -4.56
CA PRO A 154 -16.70 7.88 -3.89
C PRO A 154 -18.20 8.21 -4.02
N MET A 155 -18.86 8.54 -2.91
CA MET A 155 -20.28 8.90 -2.89
C MET A 155 -20.48 10.21 -2.12
N TYR A 156 -21.40 11.04 -2.61
CA TYR A 156 -21.87 12.23 -1.92
C TYR A 156 -23.39 12.14 -1.74
N TYR A 157 -23.86 12.47 -0.54
CA TYR A 157 -25.27 12.46 -0.16
C TYR A 157 -25.76 13.90 0.05
N PRO A 158 -26.40 14.53 -0.95
CA PRO A 158 -26.71 15.96 -0.91
C PRO A 158 -27.62 16.38 0.24
N GLU A 159 -28.58 15.53 0.62
CA GLU A 159 -29.55 15.82 1.68
C GLU A 159 -28.89 15.81 3.08
N GLU A 160 -27.91 14.93 3.27
CA GLU A 160 -27.17 14.80 4.53
C GLU A 160 -25.97 15.74 4.60
N GLY A 161 -25.51 16.27 3.45
CA GLY A 161 -24.29 17.07 3.37
C GLY A 161 -23.04 16.27 3.77
N VAL A 162 -23.01 14.97 3.46
CA VAL A 162 -21.89 14.07 3.81
C VAL A 162 -21.38 13.32 2.59
N PHE A 163 -20.11 12.90 2.66
CA PHE A 163 -19.56 11.94 1.71
C PHE A 163 -19.29 10.59 2.39
N GLU A 164 -19.32 9.52 1.61
CA GLU A 164 -18.84 8.19 2.01
C GLU A 164 -17.94 7.64 0.91
N PHE A 165 -16.72 7.26 1.28
CA PHE A 165 -15.76 6.65 0.37
C PHE A 165 -15.56 5.19 0.74
N LYS A 166 -15.65 4.30 -0.25
CA LYS A 166 -15.25 2.90 -0.12
C LYS A 166 -13.90 2.68 -0.76
N THR A 167 -12.94 2.18 -0.01
CA THR A 167 -11.61 1.89 -0.52
C THR A 167 -11.57 0.60 -1.33
N VAL A 168 -10.57 0.50 -2.22
CA VAL A 168 -10.28 -0.74 -2.95
C VAL A 168 -10.09 -1.88 -1.96
N SER A 169 -10.87 -2.95 -2.17
CA SER A 169 -10.86 -4.15 -1.32
C SER A 169 -9.73 -5.09 -1.73
N ASP A 170 -8.66 -5.07 -0.95
CA ASP A 170 -7.51 -5.97 -1.04
C ASP A 170 -7.18 -6.51 0.37
N GLN A 171 -6.18 -7.37 0.48
CA GLN A 171 -5.80 -8.04 1.71
C GLN A 171 -4.29 -8.03 1.91
N TYR A 172 -3.87 -7.92 3.16
CA TYR A 172 -2.45 -7.96 3.51
C TYR A 172 -2.23 -8.67 4.86
N PRO A 173 -1.02 -9.23 5.11
CA PRO A 173 -0.69 -9.83 6.40
C PRO A 173 -0.76 -8.82 7.56
N THR A 174 -1.25 -9.23 8.73
CA THR A 174 -1.35 -8.35 9.91
C THR A 174 -0.01 -7.79 10.38
N PHE A 175 1.10 -8.48 10.13
CA PHE A 175 2.44 -7.98 10.47
C PHE A 175 2.82 -6.70 9.72
N PHE A 176 2.05 -6.29 8.69
CA PHE A 176 2.22 -4.99 8.04
C PHE A 176 1.81 -3.83 8.95
N ARG A 177 0.84 -4.05 9.85
CA ARG A 177 0.30 -3.02 10.76
C ARG A 177 1.15 -2.81 12.01
N TYR A 178 1.89 -3.84 12.40
CA TYR A 178 2.57 -3.89 13.69
C TYR A 178 4.07 -4.09 13.49
N PRO A 179 4.89 -3.03 13.55
CA PRO A 179 6.33 -3.10 13.28
C PRO A 179 7.04 -4.18 14.10
N LYS A 180 6.66 -4.36 15.37
CA LYS A 180 7.18 -5.43 16.24
C LYS A 180 7.04 -6.83 15.65
N GLN A 181 5.93 -7.14 14.97
CA GLN A 181 5.75 -8.44 14.32
C GLN A 181 6.69 -8.61 13.12
N THR A 182 6.99 -7.53 12.39
CA THR A 182 8.01 -7.56 11.33
C THR A 182 9.42 -7.72 11.93
N GLU A 183 9.72 -7.03 13.03
CA GLU A 183 10.99 -7.17 13.76
C GLU A 183 11.19 -8.58 14.30
N GLU A 184 10.15 -9.22 14.85
CA GLU A 184 10.17 -10.62 15.28
C GLU A 184 10.46 -11.57 14.12
N LEU A 185 9.94 -11.32 12.91
CA LEU A 185 10.28 -12.10 11.72
C LEU A 185 11.75 -11.94 11.34
N LEU A 186 12.29 -10.72 11.39
CA LEU A 186 13.72 -10.47 11.13
C LEU A 186 14.61 -11.18 12.16
N GLN A 187 14.24 -11.13 13.44
CA GLN A 187 14.96 -11.78 14.54
C GLN A 187 14.88 -13.31 14.50
N ARG A 188 13.79 -13.87 13.97
CA ARG A 188 13.62 -15.32 13.83
C ARG A 188 14.53 -15.90 12.73
N TYR A 189 14.89 -15.10 11.73
CA TYR A 189 15.69 -15.55 10.59
C TYR A 189 16.87 -14.59 10.29
N PRO A 190 17.75 -14.34 11.28
CA PRO A 190 18.76 -13.31 11.17
C PRO A 190 19.74 -13.60 10.04
N ASP A 191 20.17 -14.86 9.90
CA ASP A 191 21.12 -15.30 8.87
C ASP A 191 20.56 -15.05 7.47
N PHE A 192 19.32 -15.48 7.20
CA PHE A 192 18.65 -15.30 5.90
C PHE A 192 18.59 -13.83 5.44
N PHE A 193 18.39 -12.90 6.38
CA PHE A 193 18.32 -11.46 6.06
C PHE A 193 19.70 -10.77 6.10
N SER A 194 20.74 -11.46 6.56
CA SER A 194 22.10 -10.91 6.72
C SER A 194 22.93 -10.97 5.43
N HIS A 195 22.56 -11.77 4.44
CA HIS A 195 23.30 -11.88 3.18
C HIS A 195 22.37 -11.86 1.96
N ARG A 196 22.99 -11.83 0.78
CA ARG A 196 22.31 -12.10 -0.49
C ARG A 196 22.06 -13.61 -0.58
N PRO A 197 20.89 -14.06 -1.02
CA PRO A 197 20.66 -15.48 -1.28
C PRO A 197 21.67 -16.07 -2.26
N GLU A 198 22.16 -17.26 -1.94
CA GLU A 198 23.05 -18.03 -2.82
C GLU A 198 22.22 -18.86 -3.84
N GLU A 199 22.87 -19.40 -4.88
CA GLU A 199 22.16 -20.10 -5.97
C GLU A 199 21.47 -21.40 -5.52
N ASP A 200 21.97 -22.05 -4.46
CA ASP A 200 21.44 -23.28 -3.88
C ASP A 200 20.42 -23.03 -2.76
N GLU A 201 20.17 -21.77 -2.41
CA GLU A 201 19.17 -21.40 -1.41
C GLU A 201 17.79 -21.16 -2.04
N PRO A 202 16.69 -21.48 -1.32
CA PRO A 202 15.34 -21.21 -1.82
C PRO A 202 15.07 -19.72 -2.14
N GLY A 203 15.87 -18.80 -1.60
CA GLY A 203 15.73 -17.36 -1.81
C GLY A 203 14.51 -16.72 -1.13
N PHE A 204 13.76 -17.51 -0.36
CA PHE A 204 12.61 -17.07 0.44
C PHE A 204 12.36 -17.95 1.67
N ILE A 205 11.71 -17.38 2.68
CA ILE A 205 11.08 -18.10 3.80
C ILE A 205 9.58 -18.17 3.56
N ARG A 206 8.99 -19.35 3.69
CA ARG A 206 7.54 -19.54 3.50
C ARG A 206 6.80 -19.41 4.82
N LEU A 207 5.82 -18.52 4.86
CA LEU A 207 4.76 -18.48 5.86
C LEU A 207 3.50 -19.09 5.25
N ASN A 208 3.05 -20.23 5.78
CA ASN A 208 1.93 -20.97 5.18
C ASN A 208 0.57 -20.30 5.42
N GLU A 209 0.35 -19.76 6.62
CA GLU A 209 -0.92 -19.14 6.97
C GLU A 209 -0.68 -17.84 7.75
N CYS A 210 -0.76 -16.72 7.04
CA CYS A 210 -0.73 -15.41 7.68
C CYS A 210 -2.14 -15.05 8.17
N GLN A 211 -2.21 -14.44 9.35
CA GLN A 211 -3.39 -13.67 9.72
C GLN A 211 -3.48 -12.47 8.76
N ARG A 212 -4.68 -12.21 8.25
CA ARG A 212 -4.92 -11.21 7.22
C ARG A 212 -5.72 -10.04 7.77
N PHE A 213 -5.49 -8.88 7.18
CA PHE A 213 -6.28 -7.68 7.34
C PHE A 213 -6.76 -7.23 5.95
N TYR A 214 -7.82 -6.43 5.91
CA TYR A 214 -8.41 -5.94 4.68
C TYR A 214 -8.13 -4.45 4.51
N SER A 215 -7.79 -4.02 3.29
CA SER A 215 -7.70 -2.59 2.95
C SER A 215 -9.06 -1.95 2.73
N PHE A 216 -10.15 -2.72 2.81
CA PHE A 216 -11.51 -2.22 2.69
C PHE A 216 -11.94 -1.44 3.94
N TYR A 217 -12.34 -0.20 3.70
CA TYR A 217 -13.02 0.69 4.61
C TYR A 217 -14.16 1.37 3.86
N SER A 218 -15.30 1.51 4.51
CA SER A 218 -16.26 2.56 4.20
C SER A 218 -16.04 3.68 5.22
N VAL A 219 -15.63 4.86 4.75
CA VAL A 219 -15.32 6.02 5.59
C VAL A 219 -16.29 7.15 5.31
N ARG A 220 -16.88 7.75 6.35
CA ARG A 220 -17.82 8.87 6.24
C ARG A 220 -17.21 10.17 6.77
N SER A 221 -17.59 11.30 6.17
CA SER A 221 -17.13 12.62 6.61
C SER A 221 -17.49 12.96 8.06
N GLY A 222 -18.52 12.31 8.63
CA GLY A 222 -18.96 12.50 10.02
C GLY A 222 -18.00 11.94 11.10
N GLY A 223 -16.91 11.27 10.71
CA GLY A 223 -15.95 10.69 11.66
C GLY A 223 -16.02 9.16 11.82
N ASP A 224 -17.00 8.55 11.17
CA ASP A 224 -17.32 7.14 11.31
C ASP A 224 -16.73 6.32 10.16
N TYR A 225 -16.35 5.08 10.46
CA TYR A 225 -16.01 4.10 9.44
C TYR A 225 -16.37 2.68 9.88
N TYR A 226 -16.46 1.77 8.92
CA TYR A 226 -16.46 0.33 9.18
C TYR A 226 -15.54 -0.39 8.20
N ASN A 227 -14.94 -1.49 8.63
CA ASN A 227 -14.09 -2.32 7.78
C ASN A 227 -14.73 -3.71 7.54
N PHE A 228 -14.01 -4.58 6.83
CA PHE A 228 -14.50 -5.93 6.49
C PHE A 228 -14.97 -6.74 7.71
N PHE A 229 -14.30 -6.60 8.87
CA PHE A 229 -14.63 -7.35 10.08
C PHE A 229 -15.84 -6.78 10.82
N ASP A 230 -16.16 -5.50 10.61
CA ASP A 230 -17.30 -4.83 11.23
C ASP A 230 -18.63 -5.18 10.55
N ILE A 231 -18.61 -5.49 9.24
CA ILE A 231 -19.81 -5.84 8.45
C ILE A 231 -20.63 -6.97 9.12
N PRO A 232 -20.07 -8.17 9.39
CA PRO A 232 -20.83 -9.24 10.03
C PRO A 232 -21.21 -8.93 11.49
N ARG A 233 -20.46 -8.04 12.15
CA ARG A 233 -20.71 -7.62 13.55
C ARG A 233 -21.74 -6.51 13.66
N LYS A 234 -22.05 -5.83 12.54
CA LYS A 234 -22.90 -4.63 12.49
C LYS A 234 -22.38 -3.53 13.41
N THR A 235 -21.06 -3.38 13.45
CA THR A 235 -20.37 -2.35 14.26
C THR A 235 -19.90 -1.20 13.39
N VAL A 236 -19.70 -0.04 14.01
CA VAL A 236 -19.12 1.15 13.40
C VAL A 236 -18.05 1.66 14.36
N GLN A 237 -16.96 2.19 13.81
CA GLN A 237 -15.82 2.72 14.54
C GLN A 237 -15.66 4.21 14.24
N ARG A 238 -14.84 4.88 15.06
CA ARG A 238 -14.45 6.28 14.89
C ARG A 238 -12.99 6.34 14.45
N TYR A 239 -12.70 7.03 13.35
CA TYR A 239 -11.30 7.30 13.00
C TYR A 239 -10.75 8.42 13.87
N GLN A 240 -9.44 8.43 14.09
CA GLN A 240 -8.75 9.52 14.78
C GLN A 240 -8.53 10.69 13.83
N ARG A 241 -8.24 10.40 12.55
CA ARG A 241 -8.09 11.41 11.49
C ARG A 241 -8.36 10.83 10.11
N LEU A 242 -8.92 11.64 9.22
CA LEU A 242 -9.08 11.31 7.81
C LEU A 242 -8.60 12.48 6.95
N LYS A 243 -7.71 12.18 6.00
CA LYS A 243 -7.36 13.08 4.90
C LYS A 243 -7.83 12.45 3.60
N VAL A 244 -8.40 13.26 2.73
CA VAL A 244 -8.87 12.87 1.41
C VAL A 244 -8.10 13.64 0.37
N PHE A 245 -7.65 12.92 -0.66
CA PHE A 245 -6.89 13.48 -1.76
C PHE A 245 -7.56 13.12 -3.08
N ALA A 246 -7.59 14.08 -4.00
CA ALA A 246 -7.98 13.88 -5.39
C ALA A 246 -6.74 13.96 -6.28
N ASP A 247 -6.73 13.27 -7.41
CA ASP A 247 -5.61 13.32 -8.34
C ASP A 247 -5.43 14.73 -8.90
N THR A 248 -4.17 15.09 -9.14
CA THR A 248 -3.87 16.30 -9.88
C THR A 248 -4.16 16.02 -11.35
N PHE A 249 -5.38 16.32 -11.78
CA PHE A 249 -5.77 16.24 -13.18
C PHE A 249 -4.84 17.16 -13.99
N GLN A 250 -3.79 16.59 -14.59
CA GLN A 250 -3.02 17.29 -15.61
C GLN A 250 -3.72 16.99 -16.92
N ASP A 251 -4.44 17.98 -17.44
CA ASP A 251 -4.92 17.96 -18.81
C ASP A 251 -3.69 17.91 -19.74
N ARG A 252 -3.28 16.68 -20.10
CA ARG A 252 -2.12 16.44 -21.00
C ARG A 252 -2.40 16.89 -22.43
N SER A 253 -3.60 17.40 -22.74
CA SER A 253 -3.96 17.85 -24.08
C SER A 253 -3.41 19.23 -24.49
N GLN A 254 -2.77 19.98 -23.57
CA GLN A 254 -2.20 21.29 -23.89
C GLN A 254 -0.69 21.30 -24.20
N ASN A 255 0.04 20.20 -24.03
CA ASN A 255 1.49 20.16 -24.26
C ASN A 255 1.93 19.71 -25.66
N ASP A 256 1.01 19.40 -26.57
CA ASP A 256 1.31 19.05 -27.97
C ASP A 256 1.08 20.23 -28.95
N ARG A 257 1.19 21.48 -28.46
CA ARG A 257 1.19 22.69 -29.30
C ARG A 257 2.40 23.59 -29.00
N ILE A 258 3.60 23.08 -29.23
CA ILE A 258 4.80 23.91 -29.53
C ILE A 258 5.57 23.23 -30.65
#